data_AF-A0A9D8S820-F1
#
_entry.id   AF-A0A9D8S820-F1
#
_cell.length_a   1.000
_cell.length_b   1.000
_cell.length_c   1.000
_cell.angle_alpha   90.00
_cell.angle_beta   90.00
_cell.angle_gamma   90.00
#
_symmetry.space_group_name_H-M   'P 1'
#
loop_
_entity.id
_entity.type
_entity.pdbx_description
1 polymer ?
#
loop_
_entity_poly.entity_id
_entity_poly.type
_entity_poly.pdbx_seq_one_letter_code
_entity_poly.pdbx_strand_id
1 'polypeptide(L)'
;MKKFKIISILLVFTVCISILSTTPVTASANNGTLKNIDGVWYYMSGDTIINDYEGLVLYNGNYYYVSNGQVDWGFTGLTFYNNDWYYVRNGCLDSWYTGLVNHIGSYYYVINGYVSMQYSGVVEYYGELYYVENSYLNFSKNGLVESNGVWYYITNGWVNRHYTGLAENESGWYYVKNGIIDWNYSGLVQYNGTWYYVENGHLDFNLSTLTEYYGTWYYVNNGEVDWDCDTLFQYNDSWYYVKNGSIDWNYRSLVYYGNTWYYVDGGAVDWSYSGIVFYNGDWWYVEKGVLQSSFSGEYLDASNSRTFQVTNGCISFNETTLIFSDGIWYYNVNGDIDWSCDTLCYYGDTWYYVKNGTVQWGYTGLVCYYDVWYYVENGAVNFNFTGLAEHYGSYYYIYEGTLNHSKDNSLILYNDVLYYIQDATVNWGYNGYAWYGDTQHWVTNGYVII
;
A
#
# COMPACT_ATOMS: atom_id res chain seq x y z
N MET A 1 23.31 -13.61 -12.94
CA MET A 1 23.47 -14.94 -13.58
C MET A 1 23.79 -16.00 -12.53
N LYS A 2 22.78 -16.66 -11.96
CA LYS A 2 22.93 -17.90 -11.20
C LYS A 2 21.93 -18.91 -11.80
N LYS A 3 22.46 -20.06 -12.22
CA LYS A 3 21.72 -21.14 -12.89
C LYS A 3 20.75 -21.77 -11.89
N PHE A 4 19.45 -21.57 -12.07
CA PHE A 4 18.43 -22.36 -11.41
C PHE A 4 18.32 -23.72 -12.10
N LYS A 5 18.57 -24.79 -11.33
CA LYS A 5 18.22 -26.16 -11.68
C LYS A 5 16.69 -26.26 -11.61
N ILE A 6 16.05 -26.37 -12.76
CA ILE A 6 14.66 -26.82 -12.87
C ILE A 6 14.67 -28.30 -12.47
N ILE A 7 14.23 -28.59 -11.25
CA ILE A 7 13.85 -29.94 -10.85
C ILE A 7 12.39 -30.07 -11.28
N SER A 8 12.18 -30.66 -12.46
CA SER A 8 10.87 -31.10 -12.90
C SER A 8 10.40 -32.22 -11.97
N ILE A 9 9.58 -31.88 -10.97
CA ILE A 9 8.76 -32.86 -10.26
C ILE A 9 7.58 -33.16 -11.18
N LEU A 10 7.78 -34.17 -12.04
CA LEU A 10 6.72 -34.85 -12.75
C LEU A 10 5.98 -35.71 -11.71
N LEU A 11 5.05 -35.12 -10.95
CA LEU A 11 4.14 -35.91 -10.12
C LEU A 11 3.16 -36.59 -11.07
N VAL A 12 3.45 -37.85 -11.35
CA VAL A 12 2.56 -38.75 -12.08
C VAL A 12 1.30 -38.89 -11.23
N PHE A 13 0.26 -38.12 -11.55
CA PHE A 13 -1.12 -38.42 -11.14
C PHE A 13 -1.56 -39.67 -11.89
N THR A 14 -1.13 -40.83 -11.42
CA THR A 14 -1.89 -42.05 -11.65
C THR A 14 -3.04 -41.99 -10.66
N VAL A 15 -4.20 -41.52 -11.14
CA VAL A 15 -5.46 -41.91 -10.52
C VAL A 15 -5.51 -43.43 -10.65
N CYS A 16 -5.11 -44.14 -9.60
CA CYS A 16 -5.40 -45.56 -9.44
C CYS A 16 -6.91 -45.69 -9.21
N ILE A 17 -7.68 -45.55 -10.29
CA ILE A 17 -8.87 -46.38 -10.47
C ILE A 17 -8.34 -47.76 -10.85
N SER A 18 -7.73 -48.43 -9.88
CA SER A 18 -7.86 -49.87 -9.80
C SER A 18 -9.22 -50.10 -9.17
N ILE A 19 -10.24 -50.22 -10.02
CA ILE A 19 -11.40 -51.05 -9.70
C ILE A 19 -10.77 -52.37 -9.26
N LEU A 20 -10.74 -52.61 -7.94
CA LEU A 20 -10.49 -53.93 -7.42
C LEU A 20 -11.53 -54.80 -8.12
N SER A 21 -11.06 -55.60 -9.07
CA SER A 21 -11.73 -56.83 -9.42
C SER A 21 -11.93 -57.56 -8.10
N THR A 22 -13.13 -57.47 -7.54
CA THR A 22 -13.54 -58.31 -6.43
C THR A 22 -13.56 -59.71 -6.99
N THR A 23 -12.43 -60.41 -6.87
CA THR A 23 -12.48 -61.86 -6.78
C THR A 23 -13.54 -62.19 -5.73
N PRO A 24 -14.52 -63.05 -6.02
CA PRO A 24 -15.47 -63.46 -4.99
C PRO A 24 -14.68 -63.94 -3.78
N VAL A 25 -15.11 -63.47 -2.61
CA VAL A 25 -14.61 -63.91 -1.30
C VAL A 25 -14.44 -65.42 -1.32
N THR A 26 -13.20 -65.91 -1.31
CA THR A 26 -12.94 -67.33 -1.06
C THR A 26 -13.20 -67.59 0.41
N ALA A 27 -14.41 -68.08 0.69
CA ALA A 27 -14.83 -68.49 2.01
C ALA A 27 -13.96 -69.64 2.54
N SER A 28 -13.57 -69.52 3.80
CA SER A 28 -13.30 -70.67 4.66
C SER A 28 -14.58 -71.51 4.77
N ALA A 29 -14.45 -72.82 4.62
CA ALA A 29 -15.55 -73.77 4.52
C ALA A 29 -16.41 -73.82 5.80
N ASN A 30 -17.57 -73.15 5.77
CA ASN A 30 -18.75 -73.54 6.54
C ASN A 30 -19.84 -73.89 5.51
N ASN A 31 -20.04 -75.18 5.24
CA ASN A 31 -20.95 -75.71 4.22
C ASN A 31 -22.46 -75.60 4.59
N GLY A 32 -22.82 -74.64 5.45
CA GLY A 32 -24.20 -74.48 5.90
C GLY A 32 -25.06 -73.67 4.93
N THR A 33 -26.37 -73.92 4.92
CA THR A 33 -27.34 -73.22 4.07
C THR A 33 -28.60 -72.86 4.85
N LEU A 34 -29.54 -72.14 4.24
CA LEU A 34 -30.83 -71.81 4.84
C LEU A 34 -31.93 -72.74 4.33
N LYS A 35 -32.80 -73.20 5.23
CA LYS A 35 -33.97 -74.01 4.89
C LYS A 35 -35.23 -73.47 5.58
N ASN A 36 -36.31 -73.33 4.83
CA ASN A 36 -37.61 -73.00 5.39
C ASN A 36 -38.30 -74.26 5.94
N ILE A 37 -38.73 -74.22 7.20
CA ILE A 37 -39.51 -75.25 7.86
C ILE A 37 -40.69 -74.55 8.53
N ASP A 38 -41.90 -74.85 8.11
CA ASP A 38 -43.16 -74.28 8.63
C ASP A 38 -43.17 -72.74 8.71
N GLY A 39 -42.58 -72.08 7.69
CA GLY A 39 -42.56 -70.62 7.60
C GLY A 39 -41.38 -69.95 8.30
N VAL A 40 -40.57 -70.69 9.07
CA VAL A 40 -39.35 -70.18 9.72
C VAL A 40 -38.12 -70.63 8.95
N TRP A 41 -37.17 -69.72 8.73
CA TRP A 41 -35.93 -70.00 8.02
C TRP A 41 -34.81 -70.31 9.01
N TYR A 42 -34.28 -71.53 8.95
CA TYR A 42 -33.23 -72.03 9.84
C TYR A 42 -31.90 -72.17 9.11
N TYR A 43 -30.80 -71.94 9.83
CA TYR A 43 -29.46 -72.32 9.39
C TYR A 43 -29.21 -73.81 9.62
N MET A 44 -28.78 -74.48 8.55
CA MET A 44 -28.58 -75.93 8.50
C MET A 44 -27.12 -76.24 8.19
N SER A 45 -26.52 -77.19 8.91
CA SER A 45 -25.26 -77.83 8.50
C SER A 45 -25.55 -79.28 8.13
N GLY A 46 -25.53 -79.60 6.84
CA GLY A 46 -26.10 -80.86 6.33
C GLY A 46 -27.59 -80.96 6.64
N ASP A 47 -28.01 -82.04 7.31
CA ASP A 47 -29.41 -82.28 7.70
C ASP A 47 -29.75 -81.81 9.13
N THR A 48 -28.81 -81.14 9.83
CA THR A 48 -28.99 -80.72 11.23
C THR A 48 -29.23 -79.22 11.34
N ILE A 49 -30.23 -78.81 12.13
CA ILE A 49 -30.47 -77.41 12.51
C ILE A 49 -29.40 -76.99 13.53
N ILE A 50 -28.73 -75.87 13.28
CA ILE A 50 -27.74 -75.29 14.19
C ILE A 50 -28.37 -74.07 14.87
N ASN A 51 -28.79 -74.22 16.13
CA ASN A 51 -29.60 -73.23 16.86
C ASN A 51 -28.78 -72.10 17.50
N ASP A 52 -27.45 -72.16 17.46
CA ASP A 52 -26.54 -71.20 18.10
C ASP A 52 -25.71 -70.39 17.10
N TYR A 53 -26.01 -70.49 15.80
CA TYR A 53 -25.32 -69.73 14.78
C TYR A 53 -25.74 -68.25 14.79
N GLU A 54 -24.72 -67.38 14.70
CA GLU A 54 -24.82 -65.93 14.56
C GLU A 54 -23.96 -65.49 13.36
N GLY A 55 -24.52 -64.71 12.43
CA GLY A 55 -23.77 -64.13 11.31
C GLY A 55 -24.50 -64.16 9.97
N LEU A 56 -23.75 -63.96 8.88
CA LEU A 56 -24.29 -63.90 7.52
C LEU A 56 -24.21 -65.24 6.79
N VAL A 57 -25.32 -65.64 6.16
CA VAL A 57 -25.41 -66.87 5.36
C VAL A 57 -25.82 -66.53 3.93
N LEU A 58 -25.03 -67.02 2.96
CA LEU A 58 -25.34 -66.89 1.54
C LEU A 58 -26.47 -67.84 1.15
N TYR A 59 -27.57 -67.30 0.65
CA TYR A 59 -28.69 -68.06 0.12
C TYR A 59 -29.26 -67.38 -1.12
N ASN A 60 -29.38 -68.14 -2.22
CA ASN A 60 -29.93 -67.65 -3.49
C ASN A 60 -29.34 -66.30 -3.96
N GLY A 61 -28.01 -66.15 -3.84
CA GLY A 61 -27.28 -64.96 -4.28
C GLY A 61 -27.27 -63.77 -3.33
N ASN A 62 -27.93 -63.84 -2.18
CA ASN A 62 -27.95 -62.79 -1.16
C ASN A 62 -27.46 -63.31 0.19
N TYR A 63 -26.88 -62.44 1.01
CA TYR A 63 -26.51 -62.78 2.38
C TYR A 63 -27.63 -62.36 3.34
N TYR A 64 -28.07 -63.29 4.19
CA TYR A 64 -29.09 -63.04 5.22
C TYR A 64 -28.47 -63.14 6.60
N TYR A 65 -28.90 -62.26 7.51
CA TYR A 65 -28.49 -62.29 8.90
C TYR A 65 -29.27 -63.36 9.66
N VAL A 66 -28.53 -64.23 10.33
CA VAL A 66 -29.05 -65.30 11.17
C VAL A 66 -28.64 -65.00 12.61
N SER A 67 -29.62 -65.06 13.51
CA SER A 67 -29.43 -65.01 14.96
C SER A 67 -30.14 -66.18 15.63
N ASN A 68 -29.49 -66.79 16.61
CA ASN A 68 -29.96 -68.00 17.29
C ASN A 68 -30.42 -69.09 16.29
N GLY A 69 -29.64 -69.27 15.21
CA GLY A 69 -29.93 -70.26 14.17
C GLY A 69 -31.12 -69.97 13.24
N GLN A 70 -31.79 -68.82 13.38
CA GLN A 70 -32.92 -68.41 12.53
C GLN A 70 -32.63 -67.10 11.80
N VAL A 71 -33.18 -66.93 10.59
CA VAL A 71 -33.09 -65.65 9.88
C VAL A 71 -33.89 -64.59 10.63
N ASP A 72 -33.21 -63.50 11.03
CA ASP A 72 -33.86 -62.34 11.63
C ASP A 72 -34.19 -61.31 10.55
N TRP A 73 -35.42 -61.40 10.03
CA TRP A 73 -35.96 -60.49 9.02
C TRP A 73 -36.13 -59.04 9.52
N GLY A 74 -36.10 -58.81 10.84
CA GLY A 74 -36.25 -57.49 11.43
C GLY A 74 -34.92 -56.76 11.65
N PHE A 75 -33.78 -57.48 11.58
CA PHE A 75 -32.49 -56.90 11.88
C PHE A 75 -32.10 -55.81 10.87
N THR A 76 -31.80 -54.62 11.38
CA THR A 76 -31.19 -53.52 10.62
C THR A 76 -30.07 -52.91 11.44
N GLY A 77 -28.83 -52.98 10.95
CA GLY A 77 -27.66 -52.56 11.71
C GLY A 77 -26.37 -53.18 11.19
N LEU A 78 -25.32 -53.09 11.99
CA LEU A 78 -24.01 -53.67 11.68
C LEU A 78 -23.86 -55.05 12.31
N THR A 79 -23.36 -56.01 11.54
CA THR A 79 -22.97 -57.34 12.01
C THR A 79 -21.52 -57.62 11.67
N PHE A 80 -20.78 -58.27 12.57
CA PHE A 80 -19.42 -58.71 12.32
C PHE A 80 -19.44 -60.08 11.63
N TYR A 81 -18.74 -60.20 10.50
CA TYR A 81 -18.67 -61.42 9.71
C TYR A 81 -17.33 -61.46 8.97
N ASN A 82 -16.65 -62.61 8.94
CA ASN A 82 -15.38 -62.79 8.22
C ASN A 82 -14.35 -61.66 8.43
N ASN A 83 -14.15 -61.22 9.68
CA ASN A 83 -13.24 -60.16 10.11
C ASN A 83 -13.63 -58.72 9.75
N ASP A 84 -14.79 -58.51 9.13
CA ASP A 84 -15.27 -57.18 8.76
C ASP A 84 -16.68 -56.93 9.30
N TRP A 85 -17.09 -55.66 9.31
CA TRP A 85 -18.44 -55.26 9.67
C TRP A 85 -19.26 -55.00 8.42
N TYR A 86 -20.48 -55.55 8.38
CA TYR A 86 -21.39 -55.44 7.26
C TYR A 86 -22.71 -54.82 7.68
N TYR A 87 -23.29 -54.01 6.80
CA TYR A 87 -24.59 -53.40 7.02
C TYR A 87 -25.71 -54.28 6.48
N VAL A 88 -26.63 -54.63 7.37
CA VAL A 88 -27.83 -55.41 7.07
C VAL A 88 -29.04 -54.50 7.19
N ARG A 89 -29.99 -54.67 6.29
CA ARG A 89 -31.27 -53.96 6.27
C ARG A 89 -32.39 -54.98 6.08
N ASN A 90 -33.34 -55.00 7.02
CA ASN A 90 -34.46 -55.95 7.03
C ASN A 90 -34.00 -57.41 6.86
N GLY A 91 -32.97 -57.81 7.60
CA GLY A 91 -32.40 -59.16 7.60
C GLY A 91 -31.56 -59.55 6.39
N CYS A 92 -31.42 -58.68 5.38
CA CYS A 92 -30.59 -58.91 4.19
C CYS A 92 -29.39 -57.94 4.15
N LEU A 93 -28.21 -58.43 3.79
CA LEU A 93 -27.05 -57.58 3.50
C LEU A 93 -27.43 -56.56 2.43
N ASP A 94 -27.17 -55.28 2.70
CA ASP A 94 -27.36 -54.21 1.72
C ASP A 94 -25.98 -53.77 1.21
N SER A 95 -25.52 -54.42 0.15
CA SER A 95 -24.22 -54.17 -0.49
C SER A 95 -24.11 -52.80 -1.18
N TRP A 96 -25.20 -52.04 -1.25
CA TRP A 96 -25.24 -50.72 -1.90
C TRP A 96 -25.31 -49.58 -0.90
N TYR A 97 -25.52 -49.89 0.38
CA TYR A 97 -25.61 -48.87 1.41
C TYR A 97 -24.27 -48.15 1.60
N THR A 98 -24.32 -46.82 1.52
CA THR A 98 -23.22 -45.94 1.91
C THR A 98 -23.79 -44.84 2.81
N GLY A 99 -23.20 -44.65 3.98
CA GLY A 99 -23.70 -43.70 4.97
C GLY A 99 -23.34 -44.06 6.41
N LEU A 100 -23.68 -43.16 7.34
CA LEU A 100 -23.43 -43.38 8.76
C LEU A 100 -24.48 -44.31 9.37
N VAL A 101 -24.04 -45.22 10.24
CA VAL A 101 -24.87 -46.17 10.99
C VAL A 101 -24.52 -46.09 12.46
N ASN A 102 -25.51 -45.93 13.32
CA ASN A 102 -25.30 -46.01 14.76
C ASN A 102 -25.09 -47.46 15.18
N HIS A 103 -24.02 -47.73 15.92
CA HIS A 103 -23.72 -49.03 16.50
C HIS A 103 -23.02 -48.82 17.85
N ILE A 104 -23.57 -49.41 18.92
CA ILE A 104 -23.04 -49.35 20.31
C ILE A 104 -22.71 -47.90 20.73
N GLY A 105 -23.65 -46.97 20.49
CA GLY A 105 -23.52 -45.59 20.96
C GLY A 105 -22.64 -44.67 20.11
N SER A 106 -22.06 -45.17 19.02
CA SER A 106 -21.24 -44.39 18.09
C SER A 106 -21.71 -44.56 16.64
N TYR A 107 -21.26 -43.67 15.74
CA TYR A 107 -21.60 -43.76 14.32
C TYR A 107 -20.41 -44.26 13.50
N TYR A 108 -20.67 -45.24 12.65
CA TYR A 108 -19.70 -45.83 11.73
C TYR A 108 -20.09 -45.56 10.28
N TYR A 109 -19.13 -45.17 9.46
CA TYR A 109 -19.35 -44.95 8.04
C TYR A 109 -19.25 -46.26 7.27
N VAL A 110 -20.32 -46.63 6.61
CA VAL A 110 -20.41 -47.80 5.73
C VAL A 110 -20.18 -47.34 4.30
N ILE A 111 -19.42 -48.10 3.53
CA ILE A 111 -19.18 -47.90 2.11
C ILE A 111 -19.52 -49.20 1.39
N ASN A 112 -20.47 -49.17 0.45
CA ASN A 112 -20.90 -50.35 -0.30
C ASN A 112 -21.23 -51.56 0.59
N GLY A 113 -21.96 -51.32 1.68
CA GLY A 113 -22.45 -52.36 2.59
C GLY A 113 -21.43 -52.92 3.60
N TYR A 114 -20.19 -52.43 3.64
CA TYR A 114 -19.21 -52.80 4.67
C TYR A 114 -18.51 -51.59 5.31
N VAL A 115 -18.00 -51.74 6.52
CA VAL A 115 -17.23 -50.69 7.22
C VAL A 115 -15.75 -50.92 6.96
N SER A 116 -15.12 -50.01 6.20
CA SER A 116 -13.66 -50.00 6.03
C SER A 116 -13.01 -49.18 7.13
N MET A 117 -12.31 -49.80 8.07
CA MET A 117 -11.61 -49.10 9.16
C MET A 117 -10.41 -48.23 8.68
N GLN A 118 -10.23 -48.08 7.37
CA GLN A 118 -9.20 -47.23 6.76
C GLN A 118 -9.76 -45.92 6.21
N TYR A 119 -11.08 -45.74 6.19
CA TYR A 119 -11.68 -44.54 5.62
C TYR A 119 -11.64 -43.38 6.61
N SER A 120 -11.06 -42.25 6.20
CA SER A 120 -11.14 -40.98 6.91
C SER A 120 -11.52 -39.90 5.92
N GLY A 121 -12.42 -39.00 6.30
CA GLY A 121 -12.94 -38.00 5.38
C GLY A 121 -14.17 -37.28 5.89
N VAL A 122 -14.72 -36.42 5.05
CA VAL A 122 -15.94 -35.67 5.33
C VAL A 122 -17.12 -36.35 4.64
N VAL A 123 -18.16 -36.65 5.41
CA VAL A 123 -19.36 -37.37 4.95
C VAL A 123 -20.62 -36.59 5.28
N GLU A 124 -21.64 -36.71 4.43
CA GLU A 124 -22.93 -36.06 4.65
C GLU A 124 -23.85 -36.92 5.51
N TYR A 125 -24.54 -36.27 6.46
CA TYR A 125 -25.59 -36.88 7.27
C TYR A 125 -26.66 -35.86 7.61
N TYR A 126 -27.89 -36.11 7.15
CA TYR A 126 -29.03 -35.19 7.30
C TYR A 126 -28.73 -33.73 6.88
N GLY A 127 -27.99 -33.54 5.78
CA GLY A 127 -27.68 -32.21 5.20
C GLY A 127 -26.46 -31.51 5.81
N GLU A 128 -25.91 -32.06 6.89
CA GLU A 128 -24.69 -31.58 7.54
C GLU A 128 -23.49 -32.45 7.17
N LEU A 129 -22.30 -31.88 7.23
CA LEU A 129 -21.05 -32.57 6.91
C LEU A 129 -20.27 -32.86 8.19
N TYR A 130 -19.94 -34.14 8.40
CA TYR A 130 -19.22 -34.63 9.56
C TYR A 130 -17.88 -35.23 9.16
N TYR A 131 -16.88 -35.06 10.01
CA TYR A 131 -15.60 -35.74 9.87
C TYR A 131 -15.67 -37.14 10.49
N VAL A 132 -15.23 -38.13 9.73
CA VAL A 132 -15.00 -39.49 10.19
C VAL A 132 -13.52 -39.82 10.10
N GLU A 133 -13.02 -40.57 11.08
CA GLU A 133 -11.66 -41.04 11.18
C GLU A 133 -11.67 -42.55 11.40
N ASN A 134 -11.03 -43.31 10.52
CA ASN A 134 -11.08 -44.79 10.55
C ASN A 134 -12.52 -45.33 10.61
N SER A 135 -13.40 -44.74 9.78
CA SER A 135 -14.84 -44.92 9.71
C SER A 135 -15.62 -44.56 10.97
N TYR A 136 -15.00 -43.99 11.99
CA TYR A 136 -15.68 -43.56 13.21
C TYR A 136 -15.96 -42.05 13.16
N LEU A 137 -17.18 -41.63 13.48
CA LEU A 137 -17.50 -40.20 13.58
C LEU A 137 -16.72 -39.56 14.73
N ASN A 138 -15.80 -38.66 14.41
CA ASN A 138 -14.89 -38.06 15.39
C ASN A 138 -15.36 -36.65 15.80
N PHE A 139 -16.12 -36.56 16.89
CA PHE A 139 -16.60 -35.30 17.48
C PHE A 139 -15.50 -34.43 18.13
N SER A 140 -14.29 -34.94 18.35
CA SER A 140 -13.21 -34.15 18.94
C SER A 140 -12.32 -33.47 17.89
N LYS A 141 -12.51 -33.78 16.59
CA LYS A 141 -11.72 -33.18 15.52
C LYS A 141 -12.00 -31.68 15.42
N ASN A 142 -10.93 -30.91 15.35
CA ASN A 142 -10.92 -29.48 15.04
C ASN A 142 -9.81 -29.19 14.03
N GLY A 143 -9.93 -28.08 13.30
CA GLY A 143 -8.93 -27.62 12.33
C GLY A 143 -9.20 -28.07 10.90
N LEU A 144 -8.21 -27.87 10.04
CA LEU A 144 -8.33 -28.15 8.61
C LEU A 144 -8.16 -29.65 8.31
N VAL A 145 -9.05 -30.17 7.46
CA VAL A 145 -9.03 -31.55 6.97
C VAL A 145 -9.25 -31.55 5.47
N GLU A 146 -8.40 -32.28 4.74
CA GLU A 146 -8.62 -32.58 3.33
C GLU A 146 -9.56 -33.78 3.17
N SER A 147 -10.54 -33.66 2.28
CA SER A 147 -11.36 -34.77 1.84
C SER A 147 -11.76 -34.57 0.38
N ASN A 148 -11.41 -35.54 -0.46
CA ASN A 148 -11.69 -35.53 -1.90
C ASN A 148 -11.17 -34.25 -2.61
N GLY A 149 -9.96 -33.79 -2.27
CA GLY A 149 -9.35 -32.59 -2.87
C GLY A 149 -9.89 -31.26 -2.33
N VAL A 150 -10.81 -31.28 -1.36
CA VAL A 150 -11.36 -30.07 -0.73
C VAL A 150 -10.91 -30.02 0.72
N TRP A 151 -10.43 -28.86 1.15
CA TRP A 151 -10.04 -28.62 2.53
C TRP A 151 -11.17 -27.95 3.29
N TYR A 152 -11.67 -28.64 4.32
CA TYR A 152 -12.75 -28.19 5.20
C TYR A 152 -12.20 -27.76 6.55
N TYR A 153 -12.75 -26.69 7.11
CA TYR A 153 -12.52 -26.30 8.49
C TYR A 153 -13.54 -27.00 9.40
N ILE A 154 -13.04 -27.88 10.26
CA ILE A 154 -13.83 -28.68 11.19
C ILE A 154 -13.81 -28.02 12.56
N THR A 155 -14.98 -27.96 13.20
CA THR A 155 -15.11 -27.63 14.63
C THR A 155 -15.90 -28.76 15.27
N ASN A 156 -15.45 -29.35 16.39
CA ASN A 156 -16.16 -30.44 17.09
C ASN A 156 -16.71 -31.57 16.17
N GLY A 157 -15.92 -31.96 15.16
CA GLY A 157 -16.28 -33.03 14.23
C GLY A 157 -17.26 -32.69 13.11
N TRP A 158 -17.73 -31.43 12.98
CA TRP A 158 -18.59 -30.98 11.88
C TRP A 158 -17.92 -29.86 11.08
N VAL A 159 -18.23 -29.78 9.78
CA VAL A 159 -17.76 -28.68 8.93
C VAL A 159 -18.42 -27.38 9.38
N ASN A 160 -17.61 -26.44 9.85
CA ASN A 160 -18.10 -25.16 10.29
C ASN A 160 -18.23 -24.19 9.10
N ARG A 161 -19.38 -24.24 8.43
CA ARG A 161 -19.72 -23.40 7.27
C ARG A 161 -19.80 -21.90 7.59
N HIS A 162 -19.80 -21.51 8.85
CA HIS A 162 -19.82 -20.11 9.28
C HIS A 162 -18.42 -19.54 9.53
N TYR A 163 -17.39 -20.38 9.52
CA TYR A 163 -16.03 -19.92 9.74
C TYR A 163 -15.49 -19.22 8.49
N THR A 164 -15.03 -17.98 8.68
CA THR A 164 -14.25 -17.22 7.70
C THR A 164 -13.08 -16.55 8.43
N GLY A 165 -11.85 -16.82 8.00
CA GLY A 165 -10.65 -16.37 8.69
C GLY A 165 -9.43 -17.23 8.41
N LEU A 166 -8.37 -17.03 9.18
CA LEU A 166 -7.12 -17.77 9.06
C LEU A 166 -7.11 -19.04 9.92
N ALA A 167 -6.86 -20.19 9.31
CA ALA A 167 -6.71 -21.46 9.99
C ALA A 167 -5.37 -22.13 9.65
N GLU A 168 -4.78 -22.81 10.62
CA GLU A 168 -3.50 -23.52 10.44
C GLU A 168 -3.67 -25.04 10.35
N ASN A 169 -2.73 -25.67 9.65
CA ASN A 169 -2.45 -27.10 9.72
C ASN A 169 -0.92 -27.32 9.71
N GLU A 170 -0.50 -28.58 9.57
CA GLU A 170 0.92 -28.95 9.54
C GLU A 170 1.70 -28.34 8.36
N SER A 171 1.01 -27.91 7.29
CA SER A 171 1.61 -27.30 6.10
C SER A 171 1.68 -25.78 6.16
N GLY A 172 0.97 -25.13 7.08
CA GLY A 172 0.99 -23.69 7.24
C GLY A 172 -0.39 -23.10 7.51
N TRP A 173 -0.54 -21.82 7.15
CA TRP A 173 -1.72 -21.01 7.42
C TRP A 173 -2.46 -20.69 6.13
N TYR A 174 -3.79 -20.82 6.17
CA TYR A 174 -4.65 -20.68 5.00
C TYR A 174 -5.87 -19.82 5.30
N TYR A 175 -6.33 -19.10 4.28
CA TYR A 175 -7.59 -18.38 4.35
C TYR A 175 -8.76 -19.32 4.05
N VAL A 176 -9.69 -19.38 5.01
CA VAL A 176 -10.92 -20.15 4.91
C VAL A 176 -12.08 -19.19 4.71
N LYS A 177 -12.98 -19.54 3.81
CA LYS A 177 -14.23 -18.85 3.55
C LYS A 177 -15.39 -19.84 3.56
N ASN A 178 -16.39 -19.57 4.40
CA ASN A 178 -17.54 -20.44 4.60
C ASN A 178 -17.16 -21.90 4.90
N GLY A 179 -16.14 -22.10 5.74
CA GLY A 179 -15.66 -23.42 6.15
C GLY A 179 -14.83 -24.18 5.14
N ILE A 180 -14.44 -23.58 4.00
CA ILE A 180 -13.59 -24.20 2.97
C ILE A 180 -12.39 -23.28 2.66
N ILE A 181 -11.20 -23.83 2.42
CA ILE A 181 -10.05 -23.01 1.97
C ILE A 181 -10.39 -22.32 0.64
N ASP A 182 -10.20 -21.00 0.58
CA ASP A 182 -10.36 -20.22 -0.65
C ASP A 182 -8.98 -19.97 -1.29
N TRP A 183 -8.60 -20.87 -2.19
CA TRP A 183 -7.32 -20.83 -2.93
C TRP A 183 -7.17 -19.62 -3.85
N ASN A 184 -8.25 -18.87 -4.13
CA ASN A 184 -8.20 -17.69 -4.99
C ASN A 184 -8.13 -16.39 -4.19
N TYR A 185 -8.15 -16.47 -2.86
CA TYR A 185 -8.09 -15.29 -2.02
C TYR A 185 -6.67 -14.71 -1.98
N SER A 186 -6.53 -13.45 -2.38
CA SER A 186 -5.34 -12.65 -2.14
C SER A 186 -5.75 -11.32 -1.53
N GLY A 187 -5.18 -10.97 -0.38
CA GLY A 187 -5.54 -9.74 0.34
C GLY A 187 -5.28 -9.83 1.84
N LEU A 188 -5.64 -8.74 2.52
CA LEU A 188 -5.43 -8.60 3.96
C LEU A 188 -6.53 -9.29 4.78
N VAL A 189 -6.15 -9.99 5.84
CA VAL A 189 -7.04 -10.65 6.79
C VAL A 189 -6.63 -10.29 8.21
N GLN A 190 -7.57 -9.85 9.03
CA GLN A 190 -7.32 -9.62 10.44
C GLN A 190 -7.47 -10.93 11.23
N TYR A 191 -6.45 -11.29 12.01
CA TYR A 191 -6.48 -12.43 12.91
C TYR A 191 -5.83 -12.06 14.25
N ASN A 192 -6.57 -12.25 15.34
CA ASN A 192 -6.13 -11.89 16.71
C ASN A 192 -5.59 -10.46 16.86
N GLY A 193 -6.16 -9.49 16.13
CA GLY A 193 -5.77 -8.08 16.18
C GLY A 193 -4.65 -7.68 15.23
N THR A 194 -3.95 -8.65 14.64
CA THR A 194 -2.91 -8.42 13.62
C THR A 194 -3.47 -8.56 12.22
N TRP A 195 -2.96 -7.75 11.29
CA TRP A 195 -3.32 -7.83 9.87
C TRP A 195 -2.25 -8.59 9.10
N TYR A 196 -2.69 -9.62 8.39
CA TYR A 196 -1.83 -10.50 7.63
C TYR A 196 -2.19 -10.47 6.15
N TYR A 197 -1.19 -10.59 5.28
CA TYR A 197 -1.42 -10.73 3.85
C TYR A 197 -1.42 -12.19 3.42
N VAL A 198 -2.51 -12.60 2.78
CA VAL A 198 -2.67 -13.91 2.17
C VAL A 198 -2.47 -13.77 0.67
N GLU A 199 -1.72 -14.69 0.07
CA GLU A 199 -1.55 -14.80 -1.37
C GLU A 199 -2.01 -16.19 -1.84
N ASN A 200 -2.97 -16.24 -2.77
CA ASN A 200 -3.52 -17.48 -3.33
C ASN A 200 -3.97 -18.48 -2.25
N GLY A 201 -4.68 -17.96 -1.25
CA GLY A 201 -5.21 -18.71 -0.11
C GLY A 201 -4.19 -19.09 0.96
N HIS A 202 -2.90 -18.80 0.78
CA HIS A 202 -1.83 -19.16 1.71
C HIS A 202 -1.16 -17.93 2.34
N LEU A 203 -0.85 -18.02 3.63
CA LEU A 203 -0.08 -17.02 4.36
C LEU A 203 1.40 -17.43 4.41
N ASP A 204 2.28 -16.63 3.81
CA ASP A 204 3.74 -16.80 3.92
C ASP A 204 4.35 -15.76 4.87
N PHE A 205 4.85 -16.22 6.01
CA PHE A 205 5.54 -15.37 7.01
C PHE A 205 6.91 -14.86 6.56
N ASN A 206 7.39 -15.20 5.37
CA ASN A 206 8.62 -14.64 4.80
C ASN A 206 8.35 -13.66 3.66
N LEU A 207 7.09 -13.44 3.32
CA LEU A 207 6.71 -12.55 2.24
C LEU A 207 6.74 -11.10 2.72
N SER A 208 7.55 -10.27 2.05
CA SER A 208 7.44 -8.82 2.13
C SER A 208 6.93 -8.29 0.80
N THR A 209 5.89 -7.46 0.83
CA THR A 209 5.21 -6.96 -0.37
C THR A 209 4.49 -5.63 -0.08
N LEU A 210 3.94 -5.02 -1.14
CA LEU A 210 2.96 -3.95 -1.03
C LEU A 210 1.60 -4.48 -1.47
N THR A 211 0.55 -4.13 -0.73
CA THR A 211 -0.81 -4.55 -1.05
C THR A 211 -1.80 -3.40 -0.88
N GLU A 212 -2.76 -3.30 -1.80
CA GLU A 212 -3.81 -2.30 -1.72
C GLU A 212 -5.00 -2.81 -0.89
N TYR A 213 -5.43 -2.01 0.07
CA TYR A 213 -6.62 -2.27 0.87
C TYR A 213 -7.43 -0.99 1.02
N TYR A 214 -8.66 -1.01 0.49
CA TYR A 214 -9.56 0.16 0.42
C TYR A 214 -8.91 1.45 -0.12
N GLY A 215 -8.10 1.35 -1.18
CA GLY A 215 -7.47 2.50 -1.84
C GLY A 215 -6.17 2.99 -1.19
N THR A 216 -5.71 2.34 -0.12
CA THR A 216 -4.42 2.62 0.51
C THR A 216 -3.48 1.45 0.32
N TRP A 217 -2.24 1.74 -0.06
CA TRP A 217 -1.20 0.73 -0.24
C TRP A 217 -0.40 0.58 1.05
N TYR A 218 -0.44 -0.61 1.64
CA TYR A 218 0.23 -0.96 2.88
C TYR A 218 1.47 -1.79 2.63
N TYR A 219 2.49 -1.58 3.45
CA TYR A 219 3.67 -2.42 3.50
C TYR A 219 3.43 -3.63 4.39
N VAL A 220 3.69 -4.79 3.81
CA VAL A 220 3.67 -6.08 4.48
C VAL A 220 5.12 -6.51 4.65
N ASN A 221 5.50 -6.83 5.87
CA ASN A 221 6.80 -7.34 6.24
C ASN A 221 6.63 -8.69 6.92
N ASN A 222 7.27 -9.75 6.40
CA ASN A 222 7.16 -11.10 6.97
C ASN A 222 5.70 -11.57 7.13
N GLY A 223 4.86 -11.29 6.13
CA GLY A 223 3.45 -11.67 6.08
C GLY A 223 2.50 -10.77 6.90
N GLU A 224 3.01 -9.83 7.70
CA GLU A 224 2.23 -8.93 8.56
C GLU A 224 2.32 -7.47 8.08
N VAL A 225 1.23 -6.70 8.24
CA VAL A 225 1.27 -5.25 7.99
C VAL A 225 2.13 -4.56 9.05
N ASP A 226 3.17 -3.86 8.61
CA ASP A 226 4.08 -3.10 9.47
C ASP A 226 3.65 -1.63 9.53
N TRP A 227 2.85 -1.29 10.54
CA TRP A 227 2.18 0.02 10.69
C TRP A 227 3.13 1.19 10.94
N ASP A 228 4.34 0.94 11.41
CA ASP A 228 5.29 1.97 11.81
C ASP A 228 6.50 2.04 10.85
N CYS A 229 6.40 1.37 9.70
CA CYS A 229 7.50 1.29 8.75
C CYS A 229 7.73 2.62 8.02
N ASP A 230 9.00 3.06 8.03
CA ASP A 230 9.51 4.17 7.23
C ASP A 230 10.67 3.65 6.36
N THR A 231 10.44 3.37 5.09
CA THR A 231 11.46 2.77 4.22
C THR A 231 11.21 3.03 2.73
N LEU A 232 12.19 2.72 1.88
CA LEU A 232 11.96 2.49 0.46
C LEU A 232 11.78 0.98 0.23
N PHE A 233 10.74 0.61 -0.52
CA PHE A 233 10.48 -0.78 -0.89
C PHE A 233 10.29 -0.92 -2.39
N GLN A 234 10.93 -1.94 -2.98
CA GLN A 234 10.80 -2.22 -4.40
C GLN A 234 9.60 -3.12 -4.68
N TYR A 235 8.70 -2.66 -5.55
CA TYR A 235 7.53 -3.40 -5.97
C TYR A 235 7.26 -3.14 -7.46
N ASN A 236 7.06 -4.20 -8.25
CA ASN A 236 6.86 -4.13 -9.71
C ASN A 236 7.86 -3.19 -10.42
N ASP A 237 9.15 -3.44 -10.21
CA ASP A 237 10.29 -2.69 -10.79
C ASP A 237 10.41 -1.22 -10.40
N SER A 238 9.54 -0.71 -9.51
CA SER A 238 9.58 0.66 -8.99
C SER A 238 9.89 0.66 -7.49
N TRP A 239 10.53 1.72 -7.00
CA TRP A 239 10.78 1.90 -5.57
C TRP A 239 9.81 2.93 -5.01
N TYR A 240 9.06 2.55 -3.98
CA TYR A 240 8.07 3.41 -3.34
C TYR A 240 8.51 3.79 -1.94
N TYR A 241 8.18 5.02 -1.55
CA TYR A 241 8.35 5.49 -0.19
C TYR A 241 7.17 5.10 0.69
N VAL A 242 7.46 4.25 1.67
CA VAL A 242 6.53 3.86 2.73
C VAL A 242 6.81 4.75 3.93
N LYS A 243 5.78 5.42 4.43
CA LYS A 243 5.77 6.25 5.63
C LYS A 243 4.65 5.78 6.55
N ASN A 244 4.97 5.50 7.82
CA ASN A 244 4.02 4.95 8.79
C ASN A 244 3.21 3.78 8.19
N GLY A 245 3.92 2.81 7.59
CA GLY A 245 3.36 1.58 7.06
C GLY A 245 2.55 1.66 5.76
N SER A 246 2.43 2.83 5.15
CA SER A 246 1.72 3.00 3.87
C SER A 246 2.48 3.85 2.87
N ILE A 247 2.20 3.71 1.58
CA ILE A 247 2.84 4.55 0.55
C ILE A 247 2.38 6.01 0.71
N ASP A 248 3.34 6.93 0.84
CA ASP A 248 3.07 8.38 0.81
C ASP A 248 3.16 8.91 -0.62
N TRP A 249 2.05 8.87 -1.33
CA TRP A 249 1.91 9.36 -2.72
C TRP A 249 2.17 10.87 -2.88
N ASN A 250 2.19 11.63 -1.78
CA ASN A 250 2.44 13.07 -1.83
C ASN A 250 3.89 13.43 -1.50
N TYR A 251 4.70 12.45 -1.08
CA TYR A 251 6.08 12.70 -0.68
C TYR A 251 6.94 13.15 -1.87
N ARG A 252 7.67 14.25 -1.64
CA ARG A 252 8.55 14.92 -2.62
C ARG A 252 9.82 15.40 -1.95
N SER A 253 10.77 14.52 -1.72
CA SER A 253 12.06 14.89 -1.10
C SER A 253 13.04 13.71 -1.15
N LEU A 254 14.13 13.82 -0.39
CA LEU A 254 15.12 12.77 -0.23
C LEU A 254 14.68 11.74 0.81
N VAL A 255 14.96 10.46 0.53
CA VAL A 255 14.79 9.34 1.48
C VAL A 255 16.11 8.58 1.61
N TYR A 256 16.54 8.34 2.84
CA TYR A 256 17.75 7.56 3.11
C TYR A 256 17.45 6.06 3.02
N TYR A 257 18.20 5.35 2.21
CA TYR A 257 18.09 3.91 2.06
C TYR A 257 19.42 3.31 1.60
N GLY A 258 19.79 2.14 2.12
CA GLY A 258 20.96 1.39 1.63
C GLY A 258 22.26 2.20 1.58
N ASN A 259 22.49 3.06 2.59
CA ASN A 259 23.65 3.93 2.75
C ASN A 259 23.73 5.15 1.80
N THR A 260 22.68 5.47 1.06
CA THR A 260 22.60 6.68 0.23
C THR A 260 21.23 7.32 0.33
N TRP A 261 21.07 8.51 -0.25
CA TRP A 261 19.78 9.20 -0.34
C TRP A 261 19.25 9.13 -1.78
N TYR A 262 17.96 8.90 -1.91
CA TYR A 262 17.25 8.85 -3.17
C TYR A 262 16.21 9.95 -3.24
N TYR A 263 16.08 10.59 -4.40
CA TYR A 263 15.01 11.54 -4.65
C TYR A 263 13.71 10.82 -4.98
N VAL A 264 12.66 11.13 -4.22
CA VAL A 264 11.31 10.62 -4.39
C VAL A 264 10.42 11.77 -4.85
N ASP A 265 9.64 11.54 -5.90
CA ASP A 265 8.58 12.43 -6.37
C ASP A 265 7.29 11.61 -6.57
N GLY A 266 6.18 12.13 -6.03
CA GLY A 266 4.89 11.42 -6.07
C GLY A 266 4.92 10.06 -5.37
N GLY A 267 5.72 9.92 -4.30
CA GLY A 267 5.85 8.67 -3.54
C GLY A 267 6.68 7.56 -4.18
N ALA A 268 7.26 7.78 -5.37
CA ALA A 268 8.17 6.85 -6.02
C ALA A 268 9.55 7.47 -6.27
N VAL A 269 10.61 6.67 -6.27
CA VAL A 269 11.95 7.13 -6.64
C VAL A 269 11.96 7.54 -8.11
N ASP A 270 12.33 8.78 -8.39
CA ASP A 270 12.51 9.28 -9.75
C ASP A 270 13.96 9.09 -10.20
N TRP A 271 14.21 7.97 -10.88
CA TRP A 271 15.52 7.62 -11.44
C TRP A 271 15.98 8.53 -12.59
N SER A 272 15.09 9.35 -13.14
CA SER A 272 15.40 10.28 -14.23
C SER A 272 15.80 11.66 -13.74
N TYR A 273 15.51 11.98 -12.47
CA TYR A 273 15.78 13.30 -11.89
C TYR A 273 17.27 13.57 -11.73
N SER A 274 17.75 14.67 -12.33
CA SER A 274 19.06 15.26 -12.05
C SER A 274 18.89 16.74 -11.82
N GLY A 275 19.25 17.23 -10.64
CA GLY A 275 18.90 18.56 -10.18
C GLY A 275 19.37 18.84 -8.76
N ILE A 276 18.79 19.87 -8.16
CA ILE A 276 19.07 20.29 -6.79
C ILE A 276 17.82 20.16 -5.92
N VAL A 277 17.97 19.61 -4.72
CA VAL A 277 16.86 19.37 -3.80
C VAL A 277 17.16 20.06 -2.47
N PHE A 278 16.23 20.87 -1.99
CA PHE A 278 16.32 21.45 -0.66
C PHE A 278 15.95 20.42 0.41
N TYR A 279 16.85 20.17 1.36
CA TYR A 279 16.65 19.19 2.42
C TYR A 279 17.44 19.56 3.67
N ASN A 280 16.75 19.58 4.82
CA ASN A 280 17.31 19.93 6.14
C ASN A 280 18.07 21.28 6.18
N GLY A 281 17.62 22.28 5.42
CA GLY A 281 18.20 23.63 5.42
C GLY A 281 19.28 23.87 4.37
N ASP A 282 19.71 22.83 3.66
CA ASP A 282 20.75 22.92 2.63
C ASP A 282 20.22 22.43 1.27
N TRP A 283 20.90 22.82 0.20
CA TRP A 283 20.62 22.32 -1.14
C TRP A 283 21.59 21.21 -1.54
N TRP A 284 21.05 20.11 -2.04
CA TRP A 284 21.80 18.91 -2.37
C TRP A 284 21.71 18.58 -3.85
N TYR A 285 22.85 18.28 -4.46
CA TYR A 285 22.92 17.80 -5.84
C TYR A 285 22.53 16.32 -5.93
N VAL A 286 21.59 16.03 -6.82
CA VAL A 286 21.09 14.70 -7.15
C VAL A 286 21.36 14.43 -8.62
N GLU A 287 21.84 13.23 -8.93
CA GLU A 287 22.01 12.76 -10.30
C GLU A 287 21.32 11.40 -10.47
N LYS A 288 20.41 11.30 -11.46
CA LYS A 288 19.63 10.09 -11.78
C LYS A 288 18.94 9.49 -10.55
N GLY A 289 18.30 10.36 -9.78
CA GLY A 289 17.59 10.02 -8.55
C GLY A 289 18.47 9.74 -7.34
N VAL A 290 19.81 9.83 -7.43
CA VAL A 290 20.74 9.51 -6.34
C VAL A 290 21.52 10.75 -5.90
N LEU A 291 21.50 11.03 -4.59
CA LEU A 291 22.27 12.12 -4.00
C LEU A 291 23.78 11.87 -4.15
N GLN A 292 24.51 12.89 -4.60
CA GLN A 292 25.95 12.81 -4.87
C GLN A 292 26.79 13.35 -3.71
N SER A 293 26.77 12.68 -2.56
CA SER A 293 27.31 13.18 -1.28
C SER A 293 28.82 13.42 -1.25
N SER A 294 29.57 12.82 -2.18
CA SER A 294 31.02 12.99 -2.30
C SER A 294 31.44 13.89 -3.46
N PHE A 295 30.49 14.35 -4.28
CA PHE A 295 30.79 15.16 -5.45
C PHE A 295 31.21 16.58 -5.03
N SER A 296 32.33 17.05 -5.58
CA SER A 296 32.75 18.45 -5.48
C SER A 296 33.19 18.91 -6.86
N GLY A 297 32.60 19.99 -7.37
CA GLY A 297 32.78 20.47 -8.73
C GLY A 297 31.66 21.38 -9.18
N GLU A 298 31.65 21.73 -10.47
CA GLU A 298 30.61 22.56 -11.06
C GLU A 298 29.45 21.68 -11.57
N TYR A 299 28.22 22.09 -11.28
CA TYR A 299 26.99 21.53 -11.85
C TYR A 299 26.28 22.60 -12.70
N LEU A 300 26.00 22.30 -13.96
CA LEU A 300 25.20 23.16 -14.84
C LEU A 300 23.74 22.70 -14.83
N ASP A 301 22.85 23.54 -14.33
CA ASP A 301 21.41 23.36 -14.46
C ASP A 301 20.95 23.84 -15.85
N ALA A 302 20.72 22.88 -16.74
CA ALA A 302 20.29 23.14 -18.10
C ALA A 302 18.91 23.81 -18.20
N SER A 303 18.06 23.72 -17.16
CA SER A 303 16.70 24.30 -17.18
C SER A 303 16.71 25.83 -17.14
N ASN A 304 17.71 26.42 -16.48
CA ASN A 304 17.82 27.86 -16.25
C ASN A 304 19.21 28.43 -16.58
N SER A 305 20.09 27.62 -17.18
CA SER A 305 21.44 28.01 -17.61
C SER A 305 22.34 28.55 -16.48
N ARG A 306 22.11 28.11 -15.22
CA ARG A 306 22.95 28.47 -14.08
C ARG A 306 23.97 27.38 -13.77
N THR A 307 25.18 27.79 -13.39
CA THR A 307 26.21 26.90 -12.86
C THR A 307 26.31 27.08 -11.35
N PHE A 308 26.30 25.96 -10.62
CA PHE A 308 26.45 25.91 -9.17
C PHE A 308 27.77 25.26 -8.80
N GLN A 309 28.47 25.82 -7.81
CA GLN A 309 29.60 25.15 -7.18
C GLN A 309 29.08 24.18 -6.11
N VAL A 310 29.30 22.89 -6.34
CA VAL A 310 28.97 21.82 -5.39
C VAL A 310 30.20 21.46 -4.56
N THR A 311 30.02 21.28 -3.25
CA THR A 311 31.05 20.80 -2.33
C THR A 311 30.47 19.69 -1.46
N ASN A 312 31.00 18.47 -1.59
CA ASN A 312 30.49 17.26 -0.93
C ASN A 312 28.96 17.09 -1.09
N GLY A 313 28.48 17.25 -2.33
CA GLY A 313 27.06 17.18 -2.69
C GLY A 313 26.22 18.39 -2.28
N CYS A 314 26.71 19.26 -1.41
CA CYS A 314 26.01 20.44 -0.94
C CYS A 314 26.30 21.68 -1.81
N ILE A 315 25.31 22.53 -1.98
CA ILE A 315 25.38 23.82 -2.69
C ILE A 315 25.09 24.91 -1.68
N SER A 316 26.07 25.80 -1.48
CA SER A 316 25.91 26.97 -0.61
C SER A 316 25.60 28.20 -1.44
N PHE A 317 24.48 28.83 -1.16
CA PHE A 317 24.09 30.11 -1.77
C PHE A 317 24.67 31.25 -0.93
N ASN A 318 25.99 31.47 -1.00
CA ASN A 318 26.70 32.46 -0.16
C ASN A 318 26.48 33.93 -0.57
N GLU A 319 25.45 34.24 -1.35
CA GLU A 319 25.24 35.57 -1.91
C GLU A 319 23.85 36.09 -1.55
N THR A 320 23.82 37.31 -1.01
CA THR A 320 22.60 38.12 -0.97
C THR A 320 22.43 38.76 -2.34
N THR A 321 21.44 38.32 -3.11
CA THR A 321 21.26 38.69 -4.52
C THR A 321 19.82 38.43 -4.97
N LEU A 322 19.50 38.75 -6.23
CA LEU A 322 18.23 38.36 -6.84
C LEU A 322 18.36 36.99 -7.53
N ILE A 323 17.36 36.13 -7.33
CA ILE A 323 17.25 34.83 -8.00
C ILE A 323 15.97 34.76 -8.83
N PHE A 324 16.05 34.13 -10.00
CA PHE A 324 14.88 33.89 -10.85
C PHE A 324 14.36 32.46 -10.68
N SER A 325 13.05 32.32 -10.44
CA SER A 325 12.35 31.04 -10.39
C SER A 325 10.89 31.23 -10.78
N ASP A 326 10.33 30.29 -11.56
CA ASP A 326 8.92 30.27 -11.97
C ASP A 326 8.40 31.60 -12.55
N GLY A 327 9.24 32.32 -13.31
CA GLY A 327 8.86 33.59 -13.93
C GLY A 327 8.93 34.80 -13.01
N ILE A 328 9.37 34.64 -11.75
CA ILE A 328 9.43 35.69 -10.73
C ILE A 328 10.87 35.87 -10.26
N TRP A 329 11.23 37.12 -9.96
CA TRP A 329 12.51 37.48 -9.35
C TRP A 329 12.34 37.69 -7.84
N TYR A 330 13.09 36.92 -7.05
CA TYR A 330 13.04 36.91 -5.59
C TYR A 330 14.31 37.50 -4.98
N TYR A 331 14.18 38.15 -3.83
CA TYR A 331 15.31 38.58 -3.02
C TYR A 331 15.78 37.44 -2.11
N ASN A 332 16.98 36.95 -2.41
CA ASN A 332 17.63 35.87 -1.70
C ASN A 332 18.64 36.43 -0.70
N VAL A 333 18.60 35.94 0.53
CA VAL A 333 19.58 36.21 1.58
C VAL A 333 20.16 34.86 2.02
N ASN A 334 21.39 34.58 1.58
CA ASN A 334 22.13 33.38 1.97
C ASN A 334 21.42 32.04 1.72
N GLY A 335 20.54 31.98 0.71
CA GLY A 335 19.79 30.77 0.35
C GLY A 335 18.31 30.79 0.76
N ASP A 336 17.88 31.77 1.55
CA ASP A 336 16.49 31.97 1.95
C ASP A 336 15.86 33.18 1.25
N ILE A 337 14.61 33.03 0.81
CA ILE A 337 13.81 34.17 0.32
C ILE A 337 13.32 34.97 1.53
N ASP A 338 13.75 36.23 1.63
CA ASP A 338 13.22 37.13 2.65
C ASP A 338 11.91 37.78 2.16
N TRP A 339 10.79 37.14 2.50
CA TRP A 339 9.45 37.62 2.17
C TRP A 339 9.03 38.91 2.87
N SER A 340 9.80 39.34 3.89
CA SER A 340 9.49 40.53 4.68
C SER A 340 10.22 41.78 4.21
N CYS A 341 11.14 41.65 3.26
CA CYS A 341 11.99 42.75 2.85
C CYS A 341 11.32 43.70 1.85
N ASP A 342 11.50 44.99 2.13
CA ASP A 342 11.29 46.10 1.22
C ASP A 342 12.65 46.83 1.09
N THR A 343 13.33 46.69 -0.03
CA THR A 343 14.73 47.15 -0.18
C THR A 343 15.11 47.45 -1.63
N LEU A 344 16.31 47.99 -1.84
CA LEU A 344 16.97 48.00 -3.13
C LEU A 344 18.02 46.88 -3.15
N CYS A 345 18.01 46.06 -4.20
CA CYS A 345 19.00 45.01 -4.40
C CYS A 345 19.80 45.27 -5.68
N TYR A 346 21.13 45.26 -5.55
CA TYR A 346 22.02 45.38 -6.70
C TYR A 346 22.07 44.05 -7.47
N TYR A 347 21.78 44.09 -8.75
CA TYR A 347 21.81 42.92 -9.62
C TYR A 347 22.21 43.30 -11.04
N GLY A 348 23.16 42.57 -11.62
CA GLY A 348 23.74 42.91 -12.92
C GLY A 348 24.53 44.22 -12.86
N ASP A 349 23.93 45.30 -13.34
CA ASP A 349 24.52 46.63 -13.49
C ASP A 349 23.73 47.75 -12.81
N THR A 350 22.61 47.45 -12.15
CA THR A 350 21.77 48.46 -11.50
C THR A 350 21.10 47.93 -10.23
N TRP A 351 20.38 48.82 -9.54
CA TRP A 351 19.61 48.52 -8.33
C TRP A 351 18.14 48.36 -8.67
N TYR A 352 17.52 47.30 -8.17
CA TYR A 352 16.10 47.01 -8.37
C TYR A 352 15.32 47.14 -7.07
N TYR A 353 14.10 47.66 -7.18
CA TYR A 353 13.18 47.73 -6.05
C TYR A 353 12.54 46.38 -5.78
N VAL A 354 12.77 45.89 -4.57
CA VAL A 354 12.18 44.69 -4.01
C VAL A 354 11.12 45.09 -2.99
N LYS A 355 9.95 44.47 -3.09
CA LYS A 355 8.88 44.60 -2.10
C LYS A 355 8.30 43.23 -1.77
N ASN A 356 8.11 42.94 -0.49
CA ASN A 356 7.67 41.63 0.01
C ASN A 356 8.46 40.46 -0.63
N GLY A 357 9.79 40.60 -0.71
CA GLY A 357 10.67 39.57 -1.27
C GLY A 357 10.66 39.42 -2.80
N THR A 358 9.96 40.27 -3.57
CA THR A 358 9.88 40.19 -5.04
C THR A 358 10.20 41.50 -5.75
N VAL A 359 10.80 41.42 -6.94
CA VAL A 359 11.11 42.61 -7.76
C VAL A 359 9.85 43.26 -8.32
N GLN A 360 9.76 44.57 -8.19
CA GLN A 360 8.60 45.37 -8.61
C GLN A 360 8.79 46.02 -9.98
N TRP A 361 8.75 45.23 -11.05
CA TRP A 361 8.99 45.66 -12.44
C TRP A 361 8.12 46.82 -12.95
N GLY A 362 6.92 47.01 -12.38
CA GLY A 362 6.01 48.10 -12.76
C GLY A 362 6.10 49.34 -11.89
N TYR A 363 6.96 49.35 -10.86
CA TYR A 363 7.00 50.45 -9.90
C TYR A 363 7.76 51.66 -10.46
N THR A 364 7.16 52.84 -10.35
CA THR A 364 7.82 54.13 -10.59
C THR A 364 7.50 55.06 -9.44
N GLY A 365 8.52 55.64 -8.80
CA GLY A 365 8.37 56.44 -7.60
C GLY A 365 9.64 56.52 -6.77
N LEU A 366 9.50 56.95 -5.51
CA LEU A 366 10.62 57.10 -4.58
C LEU A 366 10.71 55.94 -3.59
N VAL A 367 11.92 55.40 -3.44
CA VAL A 367 12.26 54.33 -2.49
C VAL A 367 13.39 54.82 -1.59
N CYS A 368 13.21 54.70 -0.27
CA CYS A 368 14.25 55.01 0.70
C CYS A 368 15.18 53.81 0.88
N TYR A 369 16.48 54.05 0.82
CA TYR A 369 17.52 53.05 1.06
C TYR A 369 18.69 53.72 1.79
N TYR A 370 19.00 53.23 3.01
CA TYR A 370 19.98 53.83 3.93
C TYR A 370 19.86 55.35 4.07
N ASP A 371 18.66 55.82 4.42
CA ASP A 371 18.31 57.24 4.62
C ASP A 371 18.43 58.13 3.37
N VAL A 372 18.62 57.54 2.19
CA VAL A 372 18.63 58.23 0.90
C VAL A 372 17.43 57.80 0.07
N TRP A 373 16.68 58.76 -0.44
CA TRP A 373 15.56 58.48 -1.35
C TRP A 373 16.07 58.43 -2.79
N TYR A 374 15.85 57.29 -3.45
CA TYR A 374 16.19 57.05 -4.85
C TYR A 374 14.94 57.08 -5.71
N TYR A 375 15.07 57.63 -6.91
CA TYR A 375 14.05 57.53 -7.94
C TYR A 375 14.17 56.21 -8.68
N VAL A 376 13.09 55.44 -8.63
CA VAL A 376 12.93 54.15 -9.30
C VAL A 376 11.96 54.34 -10.45
N GLU A 377 12.30 53.79 -11.61
CA GLU A 377 11.50 53.81 -12.84
C GLU A 377 11.45 52.40 -13.43
N ASN A 378 10.24 51.88 -13.66
CA ASN A 378 10.01 50.49 -14.09
C ASN A 378 10.78 49.45 -13.25
N GLY A 379 10.79 49.65 -11.93
CA GLY A 379 11.41 48.76 -10.97
C GLY A 379 12.92 48.90 -10.79
N ALA A 380 13.61 49.71 -11.58
CA ALA A 380 15.06 49.95 -11.48
C ALA A 380 15.38 51.39 -11.06
N VAL A 381 16.44 51.60 -10.30
CA VAL A 381 16.92 52.95 -9.95
C VAL A 381 17.41 53.67 -11.20
N ASN A 382 16.87 54.85 -11.46
CA ASN A 382 17.28 55.69 -12.58
C ASN A 382 18.20 56.83 -12.07
N PHE A 383 19.50 56.56 -12.07
CA PHE A 383 20.55 57.53 -11.68
C PHE A 383 20.68 58.74 -12.61
N ASN A 384 20.04 58.72 -13.79
CA ASN A 384 20.06 59.83 -14.73
C ASN A 384 18.85 60.75 -14.58
N PHE A 385 17.87 60.39 -13.72
CA PHE A 385 16.67 61.20 -13.56
C PHE A 385 16.95 62.49 -12.79
N THR A 386 16.59 63.62 -13.39
CA THR A 386 16.56 64.93 -12.73
C THR A 386 15.23 65.58 -13.05
N GLY A 387 14.47 65.93 -12.01
CA GLY A 387 13.11 66.44 -12.17
C GLY A 387 12.28 66.36 -10.90
N LEU A 388 10.96 66.40 -11.06
CA LEU A 388 10.02 66.26 -9.95
C LEU A 388 9.45 64.84 -9.92
N ALA A 389 9.45 64.22 -8.74
CA ALA A 389 8.81 62.93 -8.50
C ALA A 389 7.71 63.08 -7.43
N GLU A 390 6.53 62.52 -7.69
CA GLU A 390 5.45 62.53 -6.71
C GLU A 390 5.65 61.41 -5.67
N HIS A 391 5.48 61.73 -4.40
CA HIS A 391 5.43 60.76 -3.32
C HIS A 391 4.44 61.24 -2.23
N TYR A 392 3.46 60.42 -1.87
CA TYR A 392 2.39 60.75 -0.92
C TYR A 392 1.71 62.12 -1.16
N GLY A 393 1.44 62.47 -2.42
CA GLY A 393 0.75 63.72 -2.79
C GLY A 393 1.62 64.98 -2.71
N SER A 394 2.92 64.84 -2.45
CA SER A 394 3.91 65.92 -2.53
C SER A 394 4.87 65.68 -3.69
N TYR A 395 5.34 66.76 -4.31
CA TYR A 395 6.35 66.67 -5.37
C TYR A 395 7.72 66.96 -4.80
N TYR A 396 8.65 66.02 -4.97
CA TYR A 396 10.02 66.10 -4.49
C TYR A 396 10.97 66.36 -5.63
N TYR A 397 12.00 67.17 -5.38
CA TYR A 397 13.03 67.44 -6.37
C TYR A 397 14.13 66.37 -6.32
N ILE A 398 14.28 65.66 -7.44
CA ILE A 398 15.28 64.62 -7.64
C ILE A 398 16.37 65.15 -8.56
N TYR A 399 17.62 64.88 -8.20
CA TYR A 399 18.79 65.22 -8.99
C TYR A 399 19.70 63.99 -9.07
N GLU A 400 20.07 63.61 -10.30
CA GLU A 400 20.89 62.41 -10.56
C GLU A 400 20.38 61.17 -9.81
N GLY A 401 19.05 60.96 -9.87
CA GLY A 401 18.36 59.81 -9.29
C GLY A 401 18.19 59.83 -7.77
N THR A 402 18.63 60.87 -7.07
CA THR A 402 18.50 60.98 -5.60
C THR A 402 17.76 62.24 -5.17
N LEU A 403 17.06 62.18 -4.04
CA LEU A 403 16.39 63.33 -3.44
C LEU A 403 17.41 64.42 -3.08
N ASN A 404 17.15 65.64 -3.54
CA ASN A 404 18.11 66.73 -3.45
C ASN A 404 17.67 67.86 -2.52
N HIS A 405 18.30 67.92 -1.34
CA HIS A 405 18.12 69.00 -0.35
C HIS A 405 18.94 70.27 -0.65
N SER A 406 19.90 70.23 -1.58
CA SER A 406 20.76 71.40 -1.88
C SER A 406 20.03 72.55 -2.57
N LYS A 407 18.80 72.33 -3.03
CA LYS A 407 17.95 73.33 -3.68
C LYS A 407 16.89 73.93 -2.74
N ASP A 408 17.00 73.68 -1.44
CA ASP A 408 16.06 74.23 -0.47
C ASP A 408 16.09 75.76 -0.46
N ASN A 409 14.90 76.35 -0.48
CA ASN A 409 14.63 77.77 -0.59
C ASN A 409 15.06 78.40 -1.94
N SER A 410 15.08 77.62 -3.02
CA SER A 410 15.41 78.10 -4.38
C SER A 410 14.39 77.65 -5.44
N LEU A 411 14.47 78.22 -6.65
CA LEU A 411 13.68 77.79 -7.79
C LEU A 411 14.39 76.69 -8.58
N ILE A 412 13.64 75.70 -9.06
CA ILE A 412 14.10 74.70 -10.03
C ILE A 412 13.28 74.81 -11.32
N LEU A 413 13.93 74.64 -12.48
CA LEU A 413 13.26 74.62 -13.78
C LEU A 413 12.88 73.20 -14.14
N TYR A 414 11.59 72.96 -14.40
CA TYR A 414 11.09 71.69 -14.87
C TYR A 414 9.89 71.90 -15.81
N ASN A 415 9.96 71.34 -17.02
CA ASN A 415 8.93 71.49 -18.07
C ASN A 415 8.47 72.94 -18.28
N ASP A 416 9.43 73.86 -18.48
CA ASP A 416 9.18 75.29 -18.73
C ASP A 416 8.49 76.06 -17.58
N VAL A 417 8.44 75.47 -16.38
CA VAL A 417 7.90 76.09 -15.16
C VAL A 417 8.97 76.11 -14.08
N LEU A 418 9.13 77.23 -13.39
CA LEU A 418 9.96 77.32 -12.18
C LEU A 418 9.12 76.94 -10.97
N TYR A 419 9.58 75.98 -10.16
CA TYR A 419 8.94 75.57 -8.91
C TYR A 419 9.80 75.99 -7.72
N TYR A 420 9.17 76.54 -6.70
CA TYR A 420 9.84 76.89 -5.44
C TYR A 420 9.97 75.65 -4.56
N ILE A 421 11.22 75.30 -4.23
CA ILE A 421 11.54 74.13 -3.42
C ILE A 421 11.82 74.56 -1.98
N GLN A 422 11.20 73.88 -1.02
CA GLN A 422 11.46 74.01 0.41
C GLN A 422 11.42 72.61 1.03
N ASP A 423 12.42 72.28 1.85
CA ASP A 423 12.58 70.95 2.47
C ASP A 423 12.50 69.80 1.44
N ALA A 424 13.19 69.97 0.30
CA ALA A 424 13.24 69.13 -0.89
C ALA A 424 11.89 68.90 -1.60
N THR A 425 10.84 69.64 -1.23
CA THR A 425 9.48 69.55 -1.79
C THR A 425 9.05 70.83 -2.49
N VAL A 426 8.15 70.73 -3.47
CA VAL A 426 7.46 71.88 -4.06
C VAL A 426 6.52 72.49 -3.02
N ASN A 427 6.79 73.73 -2.62
CA ASN A 427 5.90 74.46 -1.72
C ASN A 427 4.84 75.25 -2.51
N TRP A 428 3.69 74.62 -2.72
CA TRP A 428 2.52 75.19 -3.39
C TRP A 428 1.88 76.40 -2.69
N GLY A 429 2.22 76.66 -1.42
CA GLY A 429 1.71 77.80 -0.66
C GLY A 429 2.58 79.05 -0.78
N TYR A 430 3.77 78.95 -1.37
CA TYR A 430 4.73 80.05 -1.40
C TYR A 430 4.28 81.18 -2.35
N ASN A 431 4.28 82.40 -1.81
CA ASN A 431 4.01 83.64 -2.54
C ASN A 431 5.07 84.67 -2.16
N GLY A 432 5.96 85.04 -3.08
CA GLY A 432 7.08 85.93 -2.79
C GLY A 432 8.19 85.89 -3.83
N TYR A 433 9.26 86.63 -3.59
CA TYR A 433 10.43 86.65 -4.48
C TYR A 433 11.39 85.51 -4.19
N ALA A 434 11.73 84.74 -5.23
CA ALA A 434 12.77 83.71 -5.18
C ALA A 434 13.76 83.87 -6.35
N TRP A 435 14.98 83.36 -6.17
CA TRP A 435 16.04 83.46 -7.16
C TRP A 435 16.13 82.20 -8.02
N TYR A 436 16.31 82.39 -9.33
CA TYR A 436 16.72 81.36 -10.28
C TYR A 436 17.95 81.88 -11.05
N GLY A 437 19.11 81.27 -10.81
CA GLY A 437 20.39 81.84 -11.26
C GLY A 437 20.58 83.26 -10.73
N ASP A 438 20.92 84.20 -11.61
CA ASP A 438 21.14 85.61 -11.29
C ASP A 438 19.86 86.48 -11.40
N THR A 439 18.69 85.86 -11.64
CA THR A 439 17.43 86.57 -11.85
C THR A 439 16.45 86.29 -10.71
N GLN A 440 15.76 87.33 -10.24
CA GLN A 440 14.72 87.22 -9.23
C GLN A 440 13.34 87.15 -9.89
N HIS A 441 12.52 86.19 -9.48
CA HIS A 441 11.17 85.99 -9.99
C HIS A 441 10.14 86.13 -8.86
N TRP A 442 8.98 86.71 -9.16
CA TRP A 442 7.84 86.72 -8.23
C TRP A 442 7.04 85.41 -8.40
N VAL A 443 7.06 84.58 -7.37
CA VAL A 443 6.40 83.27 -7.33
C VAL A 443 4.98 83.43 -6.80
N THR A 444 4.01 82.78 -7.44
CA THR A 444 2.61 82.72 -6.97
C THR A 444 2.18 81.26 -6.89
N ASN A 445 1.61 80.85 -5.76
CA ASN A 445 1.22 79.46 -5.50
C ASN A 445 2.35 78.43 -5.74
N GLY A 446 3.58 78.79 -5.39
CA GLY A 446 4.74 77.90 -5.49
C GLY A 446 5.37 77.76 -6.88
N TYR A 447 4.86 78.43 -7.93
CA TYR A 447 5.45 78.35 -9.27
C TYR A 447 5.48 79.68 -10.05
N VAL A 448 6.26 79.69 -11.12
CA VAL A 448 6.36 80.76 -12.13
C VAL A 448 6.33 80.12 -13.51
N ILE A 449 5.40 80.52 -14.37
CA ILE A 449 5.37 80.12 -15.78
C ILE A 449 6.31 81.07 -16.54
N ILE A 450 7.27 80.53 -17.28
CA ILE A 450 8.25 81.31 -18.05
C ILE A 450 7.78 81.52 -19.48
#